data_AF-A0A846P7C4-F1
#
_entry.id   AF-A0A846P7C4-F1
#
_cell.length_a   1.000
_cell.length_b   1.000
_cell.length_c   1.000
_cell.angle_alpha   90.00
_cell.angle_beta   90.00
_cell.angle_gamma   90.00
#
_symmetry.space_group_name_H-M   'P 1'
#
loop_
_entity.id
_entity.type
_entity.pdbx_description
1 polymer ?
#
loop_
_entity_poly.entity_id
_entity_poly.type
_entity_poly.pdbx_seq_one_letter_code
_entity_poly.pdbx_strand_id
1 'polypeptide(L)'
;MSKKYALILHHEANKPLDSLKEYFDKNESMIERVRNKFAFHYDTEDIKEYMKLIDPKNDYYLYLSEVWGSSLYNIATEISGMSMINAISELTESKDPYKVHQQLYKELVDVSRDFNTFINHCMILIIVEHLGEDGKFPADEVEIEDGPPMDHVIVPYFVEKPESNN
;
A
#
# COMPACT_ATOMS: atom_id res chain seq x y z
N MET A 1 10.75 17.54 3.79
CA MET A 1 11.21 18.02 2.47
C MET A 1 12.24 19.14 2.67
N SER A 2 13.29 19.21 1.85
CA SER A 2 14.29 20.29 1.95
C SER A 2 13.69 21.64 1.51
N LYS A 3 14.09 22.74 2.16
CA LYS A 3 13.63 24.11 1.85
C LYS A 3 13.86 24.49 0.37
N LYS A 4 14.87 23.90 -0.27
CA LYS A 4 15.17 24.10 -1.71
C LYS A 4 13.99 23.71 -2.59
N TYR A 5 13.40 22.52 -2.36
CA TYR A 5 12.35 21.96 -3.20
C TYR A 5 10.97 22.55 -2.91
N ALA A 6 10.74 23.03 -1.69
CA ALA A 6 9.47 23.67 -1.33
C ALA A 6 9.20 24.97 -2.11
N LEU A 7 10.24 25.69 -2.54
CA LEU A 7 10.12 26.95 -3.30
C LEU A 7 9.79 26.73 -4.79
N ILE A 8 10.17 25.57 -5.33
CA ILE A 8 9.98 25.22 -6.74
C ILE A 8 8.81 24.26 -6.95
N LEU A 9 8.27 23.68 -5.86
CA LEU A 9 7.10 22.82 -5.91
C LEU A 9 5.90 23.58 -6.46
N HIS A 10 5.23 23.01 -7.46
CA HIS A 10 4.02 23.58 -8.03
C HIS A 10 2.99 23.85 -6.93
N HIS A 11 2.26 24.96 -7.02
CA HIS A 11 1.32 25.36 -5.96
C HIS A 11 0.25 24.28 -5.68
N GLU A 12 -0.12 23.49 -6.70
CA GLU A 12 -1.07 22.37 -6.58
C GLU A 12 -0.54 21.20 -5.77
N ALA A 13 0.78 21.07 -5.61
CA ALA A 13 1.40 20.03 -4.81
C ALA A 13 1.48 20.39 -3.32
N ASN A 14 1.39 21.67 -2.97
CA ASN A 14 1.45 22.13 -1.58
C ASN A 14 0.25 21.64 -0.78
N LYS A 15 -0.95 21.65 -1.37
CA LYS A 15 -2.16 21.19 -0.69
C LYS A 15 -2.11 19.69 -0.33
N PRO A 16 -1.82 18.76 -1.27
CA PRO A 16 -1.59 17.36 -0.94
C PRO A 16 -0.45 17.16 0.07
N LEU A 17 0.64 17.92 -0.07
CA LEU A 17 1.77 17.84 0.86
C LEU A 17 1.37 18.23 2.29
N ASP A 18 0.60 19.30 2.46
CA ASP A 18 0.15 19.74 3.78
C ASP A 18 -0.89 18.77 4.37
N SER A 19 -1.80 18.23 3.55
CA SER A 19 -2.71 17.16 3.97
C SER A 19 -1.97 15.89 4.41
N LEU A 20 -0.90 15.51 3.71
CA LEU A 20 -0.05 14.38 4.10
C LEU A 20 0.71 14.65 5.39
N LYS A 21 1.30 15.86 5.57
CA LYS A 21 1.94 16.23 6.84
C LYS A 21 0.95 16.16 7.98
N GLU A 22 -0.21 16.79 7.85
CA GLU A 22 -1.26 16.75 8.86
C GLU A 22 -1.68 15.31 9.16
N TYR A 23 -1.80 14.46 8.13
CA TYR A 23 -2.13 13.06 8.31
C TYR A 23 -1.06 12.30 9.12
N PHE A 24 0.22 12.45 8.78
CA PHE A 24 1.32 11.76 9.46
C PHE A 24 1.79 12.41 10.77
N ASP A 25 1.39 13.66 11.04
CA ASP A 25 1.63 14.35 12.31
C ASP A 25 0.58 13.97 13.38
N LYS A 26 -0.50 13.25 13.00
CA LYS A 26 -1.45 12.71 13.97
C LYS A 26 -0.75 11.71 14.88
N ASN A 27 -1.14 11.72 16.17
CA ASN A 27 -0.63 10.74 17.14
C ASN A 27 -0.94 9.30 16.74
N GLU A 28 -2.06 9.06 16.06
CA GLU A 28 -2.44 7.75 15.54
C GLU A 28 -3.50 7.84 14.45
N SER A 29 -3.33 7.08 13.36
CA SER A 29 -4.31 6.94 12.27
C SER A 29 -4.89 5.53 12.19
N MET A 30 -6.01 5.35 11.47
CA MET A 30 -6.58 4.01 11.29
C MET A 30 -5.63 3.09 10.53
N ILE A 31 -4.99 3.58 9.46
CA ILE A 31 -4.03 2.80 8.68
C ILE A 31 -2.82 2.41 9.53
N GLU A 32 -2.30 3.34 10.34
CA GLU A 32 -1.19 3.05 11.25
C GLU A 32 -1.54 1.97 12.26
N ARG A 33 -2.71 2.07 12.91
CA ARG A 33 -3.15 1.09 13.89
C ARG A 33 -3.32 -0.29 13.25
N VAL A 34 -3.96 -0.37 12.07
CA VAL A 34 -4.08 -1.62 11.31
C VAL A 34 -2.70 -2.19 10.97
N ARG A 35 -1.79 -1.37 10.45
CA ARG A 35 -0.44 -1.79 10.08
C ARG A 35 0.32 -2.36 11.28
N ASN A 36 0.30 -1.64 12.40
CA ASN A 36 1.10 -1.99 13.57
C ASN A 36 0.56 -3.25 14.29
N LYS A 37 -0.77 -3.42 14.33
CA LYS A 37 -1.41 -4.54 15.05
C LYS A 37 -1.72 -5.78 14.20
N PHE A 38 -1.86 -5.63 12.88
CA PHE A 38 -2.38 -6.72 12.03
C PHE A 38 -1.52 -7.04 10.79
N ALA A 39 -0.60 -6.16 10.34
CA ALA A 39 0.12 -6.41 9.08
C ALA A 39 1.37 -7.31 9.21
N PHE A 40 2.01 -7.38 10.38
CA PHE A 40 3.27 -8.12 10.55
C PHE A 40 3.10 -9.39 11.38
N HIS A 41 2.30 -9.35 12.44
CA HIS A 41 1.83 -10.49 13.20
C HIS A 41 0.45 -10.11 13.73
N TYR A 42 -0.56 -10.95 13.56
CA TYR A 42 -1.85 -10.68 14.18
C TYR A 42 -1.68 -10.57 15.69
N ASP A 43 -2.09 -9.45 16.28
CA ASP A 43 -2.12 -9.32 17.73
C ASP A 43 -3.07 -10.38 18.31
N THR A 44 -2.48 -11.39 18.96
CA THR A 44 -3.24 -12.52 19.50
C THR A 44 -4.15 -12.12 20.64
N GLU A 45 -3.85 -11.03 21.35
CA GLU A 45 -4.71 -10.54 22.43
C GLU A 45 -5.94 -9.83 21.87
N ASP A 46 -5.77 -9.01 20.82
CA ASP A 46 -6.91 -8.39 20.11
C ASP A 46 -7.83 -9.46 19.50
N ILE A 47 -7.26 -10.53 18.90
CA ILE A 47 -8.05 -11.66 18.39
C ILE A 47 -8.81 -12.36 19.51
N LYS A 48 -8.15 -12.66 20.63
CA LYS A 48 -8.80 -13.32 21.78
C LYS A 48 -9.91 -12.45 22.37
N GLU A 49 -9.71 -11.15 22.43
CA GLU A 49 -10.73 -10.22 22.90
C GLU A 49 -11.93 -10.21 21.97
N TYR A 50 -11.70 -10.18 20.65
CA TYR A 50 -12.78 -10.30 19.67
C TYR A 50 -13.51 -11.64 19.77
N MET A 51 -12.80 -12.75 19.94
CA MET A 51 -13.42 -14.07 20.08
C MET A 51 -14.42 -14.14 21.25
N LYS A 52 -14.25 -13.32 22.31
CA LYS A 52 -15.20 -13.22 23.42
C LYS A 52 -16.49 -12.48 23.05
N LEU A 53 -16.47 -11.68 22.00
CA LEU A 53 -17.61 -10.90 21.50
C LEU A 53 -18.46 -11.66 20.47
N ILE A 54 -17.95 -12.78 19.95
CA ILE A 54 -18.69 -13.64 19.02
C ILE A 54 -19.88 -14.25 19.78
N ASP A 55 -21.09 -14.07 19.24
CA ASP A 55 -22.29 -14.70 19.81
C ASP A 55 -22.11 -16.23 19.73
N PRO A 56 -22.14 -16.96 20.86
CA PRO A 56 -22.04 -18.41 20.84
C PRO A 56 -23.17 -19.11 20.06
N LYS A 57 -24.21 -18.38 19.64
CA LYS A 57 -25.28 -18.85 18.76
C LYS A 57 -24.96 -18.74 17.27
N ASN A 58 -23.81 -18.17 16.89
CA ASN A 58 -23.39 -18.15 15.49
C ASN A 58 -22.97 -19.57 15.06
N ASP A 59 -23.67 -20.12 14.08
CA ASP A 59 -23.36 -21.44 13.52
C ASP A 59 -22.20 -21.34 12.52
N TYR A 60 -21.06 -21.94 12.85
CA TYR A 60 -19.94 -22.13 11.93
C TYR A 60 -19.99 -23.55 11.35
N TYR A 61 -20.12 -23.66 10.03
CA TYR A 61 -20.16 -24.95 9.33
C TYR A 61 -18.77 -25.35 8.83
N LEU A 62 -18.28 -26.47 9.32
CA LEU A 62 -17.01 -27.06 8.87
C LEU A 62 -17.28 -28.06 7.73
N TYR A 63 -16.92 -27.69 6.50
CA TYR A 63 -17.00 -28.61 5.37
C TYR A 63 -15.67 -29.35 5.22
N LEU A 64 -15.69 -30.67 5.38
CA LEU A 64 -14.55 -31.55 5.15
C LEU A 64 -14.81 -32.37 3.89
N SER A 65 -13.83 -32.44 2.99
CA SER A 65 -13.86 -33.37 1.85
C SER A 65 -12.56 -34.17 1.80
N GLU A 66 -12.56 -35.29 1.07
CA GLU A 66 -11.38 -36.16 0.94
C GLU A 66 -10.16 -35.45 0.32
N VAL A 67 -10.38 -34.33 -0.37
CA VAL A 67 -9.35 -33.57 -1.10
C VAL A 67 -9.10 -32.16 -0.54
N TRP A 68 -9.95 -31.66 0.36
CA TRP A 68 -9.83 -30.31 0.94
C TRP A 68 -10.06 -30.33 2.45
N GLY A 69 -9.02 -29.92 3.19
CA GLY A 69 -9.01 -29.85 4.67
C GLY A 69 -8.89 -28.44 5.26
N SER A 70 -8.75 -27.38 4.45
CA SER A 70 -8.64 -26.00 4.94
C SER A 70 -10.01 -25.37 5.24
N SER A 71 -10.72 -25.93 6.22
CA SER A 71 -12.06 -25.49 6.62
C SER A 71 -12.05 -24.34 7.63
N LEU A 72 -10.91 -24.08 8.28
CA LEU A 72 -10.75 -22.97 9.24
C LEU A 72 -10.32 -21.65 8.60
N TYR A 73 -9.95 -21.63 7.32
CA TYR A 73 -9.47 -20.43 6.65
C TYR A 73 -10.50 -19.29 6.70
N ASN A 74 -11.75 -19.56 6.30
CA ASN A 74 -12.81 -18.56 6.30
C ASN A 74 -13.10 -18.02 7.71
N ILE A 75 -13.09 -18.91 8.71
CA ILE A 75 -13.26 -18.53 10.12
C ILE A 75 -12.12 -17.63 10.56
N ALA A 76 -10.87 -17.98 10.25
CA ALA A 76 -9.71 -17.16 10.57
C ALA A 76 -9.76 -15.79 9.87
N THR A 77 -10.20 -15.74 8.61
CA THR A 77 -10.37 -14.47 7.86
C THR A 77 -11.45 -13.59 8.48
N GLU A 78 -12.60 -14.16 8.86
CA GLU A 78 -13.70 -13.43 9.49
C GLU A 78 -13.28 -12.87 10.86
N ILE A 79 -12.70 -13.72 11.72
CA ILE A 79 -12.21 -13.32 13.04
C ILE A 79 -11.17 -12.21 12.91
N SER A 80 -10.19 -12.37 12.01
CA SER A 80 -9.13 -11.38 11.82
C SER A 80 -9.68 -10.07 11.29
N GLY A 81 -10.58 -10.12 10.30
CA GLY A 81 -11.20 -8.94 9.70
C GLY A 81 -12.03 -8.16 10.72
N MET A 82 -12.83 -8.84 11.53
CA MET A 82 -13.64 -8.19 12.54
C MET A 82 -12.82 -7.68 13.74
N SER A 83 -11.77 -8.41 14.14
CA SER A 83 -10.81 -7.94 15.15
C SER A 83 -10.14 -6.63 14.70
N MET A 84 -9.75 -6.55 13.43
CA MET A 84 -9.20 -5.35 12.83
C MET A 84 -10.19 -4.18 12.86
N ILE A 85 -11.45 -4.41 12.48
CA ILE A 85 -12.50 -3.39 12.52
C ILE A 85 -12.76 -2.90 13.95
N ASN A 86 -12.81 -3.81 14.92
CA ASN A 86 -12.98 -3.44 16.32
C ASN A 86 -11.81 -2.60 16.84
N ALA A 87 -10.57 -2.95 16.50
CA ALA A 87 -9.38 -2.23 16.93
C ALA A 87 -9.34 -0.76 16.46
N ILE A 88 -9.94 -0.45 15.32
CA ILE A 88 -10.04 0.92 14.79
C ILE A 88 -11.37 1.60 15.10
N SER A 89 -12.38 0.88 15.61
CA SER A 89 -13.71 1.45 15.86
C SER A 89 -13.69 2.66 16.82
N GLU A 90 -12.76 2.68 17.78
CA GLU A 90 -12.57 3.80 18.72
C GLU A 90 -12.06 5.09 18.05
N LEU A 91 -11.43 4.97 16.88
CA LEU A 91 -10.95 6.11 16.09
C LEU A 91 -12.03 6.70 15.18
N THR A 92 -13.23 6.12 15.22
CA THR A 92 -14.34 6.49 14.33
C THR A 92 -15.56 6.96 15.11
N GLU A 93 -16.42 7.74 14.45
CA GLU A 93 -17.68 8.21 15.04
C GLU A 93 -18.74 7.10 15.15
N SER A 94 -18.52 5.96 14.51
CA SER A 94 -19.52 4.89 14.41
C SER A 94 -18.99 3.58 14.95
N LYS A 95 -19.84 2.86 15.69
CA LYS A 95 -19.54 1.48 16.11
C LYS A 95 -20.09 0.41 15.16
N ASP A 96 -20.73 0.84 14.07
CA ASP A 96 -21.24 -0.07 13.03
C ASP A 96 -20.07 -0.56 12.16
N PRO A 97 -19.75 -1.87 12.15
CA PRO A 97 -18.59 -2.42 11.43
C PRO A 97 -18.54 -2.01 9.97
N TYR A 98 -19.70 -1.91 9.31
CA TYR A 98 -19.77 -1.51 7.91
C TYR A 98 -19.34 -0.06 7.72
N LYS A 99 -19.78 0.85 8.60
CA LYS A 99 -19.39 2.27 8.54
C LYS A 99 -17.93 2.47 8.93
N VAL A 100 -17.42 1.73 9.90
CA VAL A 100 -15.99 1.74 10.27
C VAL A 100 -15.16 1.34 9.06
N HIS A 101 -15.52 0.25 8.38
CA HIS A 101 -14.84 -0.19 7.16
C HIS A 101 -14.90 0.87 6.04
N GLN A 102 -16.06 1.50 5.82
CA GLN A 102 -16.17 2.58 4.84
C GLN A 102 -15.28 3.79 5.18
N GLN A 103 -15.14 4.14 6.46
CA GLN A 103 -14.26 5.23 6.89
C GLN A 103 -12.78 4.88 6.69
N LEU A 104 -12.37 3.65 7.03
CA LEU A 104 -11.02 3.16 6.74
C LEU A 104 -10.73 3.21 5.23
N TYR A 105 -11.66 2.73 4.40
CA TYR A 105 -11.50 2.75 2.95
C TYR A 105 -11.39 4.18 2.42
N LYS A 106 -12.20 5.10 2.94
CA LYS A 106 -12.13 6.52 2.59
C LYS A 106 -10.78 7.12 2.95
N GLU A 107 -10.28 6.86 4.17
CA GLU A 107 -8.96 7.31 4.60
C GLU A 107 -7.86 6.80 3.65
N LEU A 108 -7.89 5.51 3.31
CA LEU A 108 -6.94 4.89 2.38
C LEU A 108 -6.96 5.57 1.00
N VAL A 109 -8.15 5.80 0.44
CA VAL A 109 -8.31 6.47 -0.86
C VAL A 109 -7.81 7.90 -0.81
N ASP A 110 -8.18 8.66 0.23
CA ASP A 110 -7.80 10.07 0.37
C ASP A 110 -6.28 10.22 0.52
N VAL A 111 -5.64 9.44 1.40
CA VAL A 111 -4.18 9.45 1.59
C VAL A 111 -3.46 8.99 0.32
N SER A 112 -3.95 7.94 -0.34
CA SER A 112 -3.35 7.45 -1.59
C SER A 112 -3.45 8.49 -2.72
N ARG A 113 -4.58 9.19 -2.83
CA ARG A 113 -4.75 10.28 -3.81
C ARG A 113 -3.75 11.39 -3.54
N ASP A 114 -3.65 11.84 -2.30
CA ASP A 114 -2.79 12.98 -1.94
C ASP A 114 -1.31 12.61 -2.14
N PHE A 115 -0.92 11.39 -1.76
CA PHE A 115 0.42 10.85 -1.99
C PHE A 115 0.78 10.74 -3.47
N ASN A 116 -0.08 10.16 -4.30
CA ASN A 116 0.14 10.07 -5.74
C ASN A 116 0.23 11.44 -6.40
N THR A 117 -0.65 12.37 -5.99
CA THR A 117 -0.62 13.75 -6.50
C THR A 117 0.70 14.42 -6.17
N PHE A 118 1.14 14.32 -4.91
CA PHE A 118 2.42 14.87 -4.46
C PHE A 118 3.62 14.25 -5.20
N ILE A 119 3.66 12.92 -5.34
CA ILE A 119 4.74 12.23 -6.07
C ILE A 119 4.78 12.64 -7.53
N ASN A 120 3.64 12.73 -8.21
CA ASN A 120 3.60 13.14 -9.62
C ASN A 120 4.22 14.53 -9.81
N HIS A 121 3.92 15.48 -8.93
CA HIS A 121 4.58 16.80 -8.97
C HIS A 121 6.07 16.74 -8.65
N CYS A 122 6.50 15.88 -7.72
CA CYS A 122 7.92 15.65 -7.47
C CYS A 122 8.63 15.07 -8.71
N MET A 123 8.00 14.13 -9.40
CA MET A 123 8.53 13.53 -10.64
C MET A 123 8.69 14.56 -11.74
N ILE A 124 7.73 15.46 -11.93
CA ILE A 124 7.82 16.57 -12.88
C ILE A 124 9.04 17.44 -12.56
N LEU A 125 9.27 17.79 -11.28
CA LEU A 125 10.45 18.57 -10.89
C LEU A 125 11.76 17.85 -11.19
N ILE A 126 11.85 16.56 -10.88
CA ILE A 126 13.04 15.75 -11.16
C ILE A 126 13.31 15.73 -12.67
N ILE A 127 12.26 15.55 -13.48
CA ILE A 127 12.36 15.57 -14.94
C ILE A 127 12.86 16.94 -15.41
N VAL A 128 12.26 18.05 -14.96
CA VAL A 128 12.67 19.38 -15.39
C VAL A 128 14.11 19.71 -14.93
N GLU A 129 14.50 19.36 -13.70
CA GLU A 129 15.84 19.66 -13.16
C GLU A 129 16.94 18.85 -13.86
N HIS A 130 16.64 17.63 -14.36
CA HIS A 130 17.64 16.74 -14.96
C HIS A 130 17.56 16.59 -16.49
N LEU A 131 16.39 16.81 -17.09
CA LEU A 131 16.12 16.62 -18.52
C LEU A 131 15.68 17.92 -19.22
N GLY A 132 15.56 19.03 -18.49
CA GLY A 132 15.03 20.29 -19.01
C GLY A 132 13.51 20.25 -19.26
N GLU A 133 12.92 21.41 -19.56
CA GLU A 133 11.47 21.56 -19.78
C GLU A 133 10.97 20.76 -21.00
N ASP A 134 11.84 20.53 -21.97
CA ASP A 134 11.58 19.83 -23.23
C ASP A 134 11.50 18.30 -23.04
N GLY A 135 11.88 17.78 -21.86
CA GLY A 135 11.99 16.35 -21.58
C GLY A 135 13.04 15.63 -22.45
N LYS A 136 13.90 16.37 -23.13
CA LYS A 136 14.95 15.84 -23.98
C LYS A 136 16.14 15.50 -23.12
N PHE A 137 16.58 14.25 -23.20
CA PHE A 137 17.89 13.92 -22.65
C PHE A 137 18.94 14.82 -23.33
N PRO A 138 19.84 15.46 -22.56
CA PRO A 138 21.09 15.98 -23.10
C PRO A 138 21.97 14.76 -23.39
N ALA A 139 21.56 13.96 -24.37
CA ALA A 139 22.32 12.86 -24.91
C ALA A 139 22.69 13.28 -26.33
N ASP A 140 23.98 13.17 -26.65
CA ASP A 140 24.39 13.23 -28.03
C ASP A 140 23.74 12.04 -28.76
N GLU A 141 23.05 12.31 -29.86
CA GLU A 141 22.61 11.25 -30.76
C GLU A 141 23.87 10.61 -31.35
N VAL A 142 24.22 9.41 -30.87
CA VAL A 142 25.32 8.62 -31.41
C VAL A 142 24.73 7.63 -32.40
N GLU A 143 25.07 7.80 -33.67
CA GLU A 143 24.77 6.80 -34.70
C GLU A 143 25.75 5.63 -34.54
N ILE A 144 25.23 4.45 -34.22
CA ILE A 144 26.01 3.22 -34.12
C ILE A 144 25.94 2.53 -35.48
N GLU A 145 26.92 2.79 -36.36
CA GLU A 145 26.94 2.27 -37.74
C GLU A 145 26.91 0.73 -37.81
N ASP A 146 27.52 0.05 -36.82
CA ASP A 146 27.60 -1.42 -36.74
C ASP A 146 26.89 -1.98 -35.48
N GLY A 147 25.69 -1.48 -35.18
CA GLY A 147 24.89 -2.03 -34.08
C GLY A 147 24.54 -3.50 -34.34
N PRO A 148 24.60 -4.39 -33.33
CA PRO A 148 24.08 -5.74 -33.50
C PRO A 148 22.59 -5.66 -33.88
N PRO A 149 22.10 -6.55 -34.78
CA PRO A 149 20.69 -6.54 -35.12
C PRO A 149 19.86 -6.80 -33.85
N MET A 150 18.67 -6.23 -33.75
CA MET A 150 17.89 -6.18 -32.50
C MET A 150 17.59 -7.57 -31.91
N ASP A 151 17.53 -8.60 -32.74
CA ASP A 151 17.37 -10.01 -32.37
C ASP A 151 18.60 -10.64 -31.71
N HIS A 152 19.76 -9.97 -31.76
CA HIS A 152 21.00 -10.37 -31.09
C HIS A 152 21.24 -9.61 -29.77
N VAL A 153 20.40 -8.63 -29.43
CA VAL A 153 20.52 -7.89 -28.17
C VAL A 153 19.90 -8.72 -27.05
N ILE A 154 20.75 -9.41 -26.28
CA ILE A 154 20.34 -10.12 -25.06
C ILE A 154 20.53 -9.17 -23.88
N VAL A 155 19.43 -8.69 -23.30
CA VAL A 155 19.49 -8.03 -21.99
C VAL A 155 19.73 -9.12 -20.95
N PRO A 156 20.83 -9.09 -20.18
CA PRO A 156 21.06 -10.08 -19.14
C PRO A 156 19.90 -10.02 -18.14
N TYR A 157 19.18 -11.12 -17.98
CA TYR A 157 18.20 -11.22 -16.90
C TYR A 157 18.95 -11.20 -15.57
N PHE A 158 18.49 -10.40 -14.60
CA PHE A 158 19.03 -10.34 -13.23
C PHE A 158 18.78 -11.61 -12.39
N VAL A 159 18.41 -12.71 -13.02
CA VAL A 159 18.11 -13.98 -12.37
C VAL A 159 18.72 -15.11 -13.20
N GLU A 160 19.75 -15.73 -12.65
CA GLU A 160 20.27 -17.01 -13.14
C GLU A 160 19.20 -18.08 -12.94
N LYS A 161 18.95 -18.87 -13.99
CA LYS A 161 18.10 -20.05 -13.89
C LYS A 161 18.84 -21.08 -13.02
N PRO A 162 18.25 -21.62 -11.94
CA PRO A 162 18.93 -22.62 -11.13
C PRO A 162 19.31 -23.81 -12.01
N GLU A 163 20.55 -24.28 -11.91
CA GLU A 163 21.06 -25.43 -12.64
C GLU A 163 20.14 -26.63 -12.37
N SER A 164 19.50 -27.13 -13.42
CA SER A 164 18.83 -28.41 -13.36
C SER A 164 19.91 -29.49 -13.29
N ASN A 165 20.16 -30.00 -12.08
CA ASN A 165 20.96 -31.21 -11.87
C ASN A 165 20.31 -32.37 -12.63
N ASN A 166 20.94 -32.79 -13.73
CA ASN A 166 20.70 -34.08 -14.38
C ASN A 166 21.73 -35.09 -13.89
#